data_AF-A0A7S2JN80-F1
#
_entry.id   AF-A0A7S2JN80-F1
#
_cell.length_a   1.000
_cell.length_b   1.000
_cell.length_c   1.000
_cell.angle_alpha   90.00
_cell.angle_beta   90.00
_cell.angle_gamma   90.00
#
_symmetry.space_group_name_H-M   'P 1'
#
loop_
_entity.id
_entity.type
_entity.pdbx_description
1 polymer ?
#
loop_
_entity_poly.entity_id
_entity_poly.type
_entity_poly.pdbx_seq_one_letter_code
_entity_poly.pdbx_strand_id
1 'polypeptide(L)'
;RSSSGQLARRAHGPPSSRAVEPPARGVRCARLPRRLALPGRAGALCQRVVPVAAGGCGATLAMLSWCLTPQSDGTDWWWRDVVVCAKLDEVMWRGVDGASVAYFGRRPKGDSNKRYVRLQWVELDECPHDLFWGNLDQPIVAFTEVDEKWFAWQPSSLITYHAFTILEVENASWFGETLFILLERCCDTLQILYGCGSEVHLFIRQFYANGRPRNVLQCEPQARKKLQRYVTLRQFLNWMDQDVAKNWQPYNLLAKNCQHFATDVQRFLINPKLGSKSRADLE
;
A
#
# COMPACT_ATOMS: atom_id res chain seq x y z
N ARG A 1 17.35 -63.03 34.64
CA ARG A 1 18.47 -62.52 33.80
C ARG A 1 18.61 -63.51 32.65
N SER A 2 18.39 -63.25 31.37
CA SER A 2 18.26 -62.05 30.54
C SER A 2 17.50 -62.45 29.26
N SER A 3 16.60 -61.58 28.81
CA SER A 3 15.77 -61.70 27.60
C SER A 3 16.44 -61.06 26.38
N SER A 4 16.30 -61.64 25.18
CA SER A 4 16.30 -60.93 23.89
C SER A 4 15.82 -61.88 22.78
N GLY A 5 14.57 -61.73 22.34
CA GLY A 5 14.01 -62.40 21.17
C GLY A 5 13.72 -61.36 20.08
N GLN A 6 14.36 -61.53 18.91
CA GLN A 6 14.03 -60.79 17.69
C GLN A 6 12.96 -61.55 16.91
N LEU A 7 11.91 -60.85 16.47
CA LEU A 7 10.93 -61.36 15.52
C LEU A 7 10.68 -60.28 14.47
N ALA A 8 11.19 -60.54 13.26
CA ALA A 8 10.86 -59.81 12.05
C ALA A 8 9.52 -60.31 11.49
N ARG A 9 8.64 -59.39 11.07
CA ARG A 9 7.47 -59.69 10.24
C ARG A 9 7.43 -58.81 9.00
N ARG A 10 7.29 -59.48 7.85
CA ARG A 10 6.88 -58.93 6.55
C ARG A 10 5.38 -58.59 6.56
N ALA A 11 4.96 -57.62 5.75
CA ALA A 11 3.73 -57.72 4.94
C ALA A 11 3.68 -56.68 3.80
N HIS A 12 2.94 -57.05 2.76
CA HIS A 12 2.81 -56.50 1.41
C HIS A 12 2.01 -55.18 1.25
N GLY A 13 2.23 -54.48 0.14
CA GLY A 13 1.26 -53.58 -0.51
C GLY A 13 1.68 -53.21 -1.96
N PRO A 14 0.81 -53.34 -2.99
CA PRO A 14 1.08 -52.94 -4.39
C PRO A 14 0.33 -51.62 -4.76
N PRO A 15 0.17 -51.23 -6.05
CA PRO A 15 1.05 -50.34 -6.81
C PRO A 15 0.42 -48.97 -7.20
N SER A 16 1.28 -48.03 -7.63
CA SER A 16 1.07 -46.98 -8.65
C SER A 16 -0.28 -46.22 -8.73
N SER A 17 -0.24 -44.89 -8.50
CA SER A 17 -0.95 -43.93 -9.34
C SER A 17 -0.21 -42.59 -9.40
N ARG A 18 0.33 -42.25 -10.58
CA ARG A 18 0.75 -40.90 -10.95
C ARG A 18 -0.48 -39.99 -10.92
N ALA A 19 -0.49 -38.97 -10.08
CA ALA A 19 -1.47 -37.89 -10.15
C ALA A 19 -0.89 -36.76 -11.01
N VAL A 20 -1.55 -36.55 -12.14
CA VAL A 20 -1.34 -35.45 -13.10
C VAL A 20 -1.79 -34.14 -12.44
N GLU A 21 -0.93 -33.12 -12.47
CA GLU A 21 -1.28 -31.74 -12.07
C GLU A 21 -2.36 -31.17 -13.01
N PRO A 22 -3.42 -30.52 -12.49
CA PRO A 22 -4.25 -29.63 -13.30
C PRO A 22 -3.75 -28.17 -13.19
N PRO A 23 -3.88 -27.37 -14.26
CA PRO A 23 -3.33 -26.03 -14.34
C PRO A 23 -4.13 -25.01 -13.51
N ALA A 24 -3.40 -23.98 -13.07
CA ALA A 24 -3.92 -22.81 -12.38
C ALA A 24 -5.12 -22.18 -13.11
N ARG A 25 -6.31 -22.26 -12.52
CA ARG A 25 -7.48 -21.50 -12.96
C ARG A 25 -7.47 -20.11 -12.31
N GLY A 26 -7.53 -19.10 -13.17
CA GLY A 26 -7.46 -17.68 -12.83
C GLY A 26 -8.46 -17.24 -11.76
N VAL A 27 -7.96 -16.44 -10.84
CA VAL A 27 -8.74 -15.74 -9.82
C VAL A 27 -9.58 -14.67 -10.52
N ARG A 28 -10.91 -14.83 -10.50
CA ARG A 28 -11.85 -13.80 -10.94
C ARG A 28 -11.81 -12.64 -9.94
N CYS A 29 -11.62 -11.42 -10.46
CA CYS A 29 -11.67 -10.18 -9.69
C CYS A 29 -12.97 -10.05 -8.90
N ALA A 30 -12.86 -9.82 -7.59
CA ALA A 30 -13.96 -9.32 -6.79
C ALA A 30 -14.29 -7.89 -7.24
N ARG A 31 -15.58 -7.63 -7.52
CA ARG A 31 -16.09 -6.28 -7.81
C ARG A 31 -16.14 -5.48 -6.51
N LEU A 32 -15.70 -4.23 -6.57
CA LEU A 32 -15.83 -3.24 -5.50
C LEU A 32 -17.30 -3.13 -5.02
N PRO A 33 -17.54 -2.85 -3.72
CA PRO A 33 -18.86 -2.56 -3.19
C PRO A 33 -19.55 -1.42 -3.95
N ARG A 34 -20.85 -1.56 -4.21
CA ARG A 34 -21.67 -0.63 -5.02
C ARG A 34 -21.80 0.81 -4.49
N ARG A 35 -21.26 1.14 -3.31
CA ARG A 35 -21.16 2.53 -2.80
C ARG A 35 -19.80 3.19 -3.02
N LEU A 36 -18.78 2.43 -3.46
CA LEU A 36 -17.52 2.92 -4.05
C LEU A 36 -17.67 3.18 -5.55
N ALA A 37 -18.90 3.41 -6.03
CA ALA A 37 -19.13 3.94 -7.36
C ALA A 37 -18.65 5.39 -7.37
N LEU A 38 -17.39 5.58 -7.78
CA LEU A 38 -16.83 6.86 -8.22
C LEU A 38 -17.94 7.66 -8.94
N PRO A 39 -18.20 8.93 -8.58
CA PRO A 39 -18.98 9.77 -9.46
C PRO A 39 -18.24 9.80 -10.80
N GLY A 40 -18.90 9.30 -11.84
CA GLY A 40 -18.26 8.96 -13.09
C GLY A 40 -17.54 10.15 -13.71
N ARG A 41 -16.21 10.03 -13.85
CA ARG A 41 -15.41 10.43 -15.02
C ARG A 41 -13.95 10.04 -14.76
N ALA A 42 -13.29 9.56 -15.82
CA ALA A 42 -11.86 9.22 -15.90
C ALA A 42 -11.35 7.97 -15.15
N GLY A 43 -12.03 6.82 -15.34
CA GLY A 43 -11.54 5.50 -14.92
C GLY A 43 -11.12 4.62 -16.09
N ALA A 44 -10.35 5.11 -17.06
CA ALA A 44 -9.80 4.30 -18.16
C ALA A 44 -8.67 5.03 -18.92
N LEU A 45 -7.53 5.33 -18.28
CA LEU A 45 -6.32 5.72 -19.02
C LEU A 45 -5.07 5.65 -18.13
N CYS A 46 -4.76 4.45 -17.66
CA CYS A 46 -3.40 4.16 -17.22
C CYS A 46 -3.13 2.67 -17.41
N GLN A 47 -3.10 2.22 -18.66
CA GLN A 47 -2.46 0.98 -19.09
C GLN A 47 -2.47 0.90 -20.64
N ARG A 48 -1.28 0.63 -21.21
CA ARG A 48 -0.89 0.48 -22.63
C ARG A 48 -0.67 1.76 -23.44
N VAL A 49 0.58 2.23 -23.44
CA VAL A 49 1.18 2.81 -24.65
C VAL A 49 1.68 1.65 -25.51
N VAL A 50 0.94 1.33 -26.56
CA VAL A 50 1.41 0.53 -27.70
C VAL A 50 2.07 1.52 -28.68
N PRO A 51 3.21 1.22 -29.31
CA PRO A 51 3.78 2.14 -30.29
C PRO A 51 2.89 2.10 -31.54
N VAL A 52 2.21 3.19 -31.85
CA VAL A 52 1.58 3.37 -33.16
C VAL A 52 2.44 4.36 -33.94
N ALA A 53 3.15 3.82 -34.91
CA ALA A 53 3.72 4.60 -36.00
C ALA A 53 2.57 5.15 -36.87
N ALA A 54 2.81 6.35 -37.39
CA ALA A 54 2.14 6.99 -38.52
C ALA A 54 0.73 7.58 -38.33
N GLY A 55 0.67 8.92 -38.43
CA GLY A 55 -0.35 9.57 -39.25
C GLY A 55 -1.32 10.52 -38.56
N GLY A 56 -1.10 11.83 -38.74
CA GLY A 56 -2.19 12.80 -38.98
C GLY A 56 -2.75 13.56 -37.78
N CYS A 57 -2.37 14.85 -37.72
CA CYS A 57 -3.16 16.03 -37.31
C CYS A 57 -4.15 15.90 -36.13
N GLY A 58 -3.82 16.57 -35.01
CA GLY A 58 -4.81 16.84 -33.96
C GLY A 58 -4.26 17.51 -32.71
N ALA A 59 -3.37 18.50 -32.85
CA ALA A 59 -2.94 19.34 -31.73
C ALA A 59 -3.97 20.46 -31.50
N THR A 60 -4.99 20.25 -30.66
CA THR A 60 -5.67 21.32 -29.88
C THR A 60 -6.78 20.76 -28.97
N LEU A 61 -6.90 21.35 -27.77
CA LEU A 61 -8.02 21.27 -26.82
C LEU A 61 -8.11 20.06 -25.87
N ALA A 62 -7.26 20.07 -24.84
CA ALA A 62 -7.60 19.55 -23.51
C ALA A 62 -6.92 20.38 -22.40
N MET A 63 -6.97 21.71 -22.54
CA MET A 63 -6.81 22.63 -21.41
C MET A 63 -8.19 23.22 -21.12
N LEU A 64 -8.56 23.30 -19.84
CA LEU A 64 -9.85 23.77 -19.30
C LEU A 64 -10.87 22.65 -19.02
N SER A 65 -10.61 21.90 -17.96
CA SER A 65 -11.67 21.44 -17.05
C SER A 65 -11.20 21.62 -15.61
N TRP A 66 -10.76 22.85 -15.28
CA TRP A 66 -10.86 23.35 -13.92
C TRP A 66 -12.30 23.81 -13.74
N CYS A 67 -13.08 23.10 -12.93
CA CYS A 67 -14.25 23.65 -12.24
C CYS A 67 -14.76 22.65 -11.20
N LEU A 68 -14.73 23.12 -9.94
CA LEU A 68 -15.69 22.79 -8.87
C LEU A 68 -15.47 21.47 -8.12
N THR A 69 -14.44 21.43 -7.26
CA THR A 69 -14.59 20.73 -5.98
C THR A 69 -15.40 21.65 -5.04
N PRO A 70 -16.52 21.18 -4.47
CA PRO A 70 -17.22 21.94 -3.44
C PRO A 70 -16.27 22.11 -2.26
N GLN A 71 -16.06 23.36 -1.88
CA GLN A 71 -15.29 23.74 -0.70
C GLN A 71 -16.17 23.41 0.51
N SER A 72 -16.05 22.19 1.06
CA SER A 72 -16.65 21.89 2.36
C SER A 72 -15.81 22.57 3.44
N ASP A 73 -16.47 23.17 4.43
CA ASP A 73 -15.85 23.94 5.52
C ASP A 73 -15.08 23.07 6.56
N GLY A 74 -14.45 21.98 6.12
CA GLY A 74 -13.62 21.05 6.91
C GLY A 74 -12.72 20.20 6.01
N THR A 75 -11.75 19.50 6.57
CA THR A 75 -10.87 18.57 5.83
C THR A 75 -11.45 17.15 5.71
N ASP A 76 -12.61 16.91 6.33
CA ASP A 76 -13.30 15.62 6.37
C ASP A 76 -13.59 15.03 4.99
N TRP A 77 -13.94 15.87 4.00
CA TRP A 77 -14.14 15.43 2.61
C TRP A 77 -12.89 14.76 2.04
N TRP A 78 -11.70 15.20 2.44
CA TRP A 78 -10.46 14.64 1.91
C TRP A 78 -10.26 13.22 2.42
N TRP A 79 -10.46 13.00 3.72
CA TRP A 79 -10.41 11.65 4.29
C TRP A 79 -11.43 10.71 3.67
N ARG A 80 -12.66 11.19 3.46
CA ARG A 80 -13.76 10.39 2.92
C ARG A 80 -13.66 10.12 1.42
N ASP A 81 -13.33 11.15 0.64
CA ASP A 81 -13.49 11.14 -0.81
C ASP A 81 -12.16 10.95 -1.56
N VAL A 82 -11.02 11.20 -0.90
CA VAL A 82 -9.66 11.09 -1.50
C VAL A 82 -8.85 9.93 -0.93
N VAL A 83 -8.99 9.63 0.36
CA VAL A 83 -8.16 8.61 1.03
C VAL A 83 -8.80 7.23 0.94
N VAL A 84 -8.06 6.28 0.38
CA VAL A 84 -8.40 4.85 0.41
C VAL A 84 -7.56 4.18 1.47
N CYS A 85 -8.20 3.76 2.56
CA CYS A 85 -7.54 3.12 3.70
C CYS A 85 -7.83 1.62 3.75
N ALA A 86 -6.80 0.82 4.05
CA ALA A 86 -6.96 -0.59 4.32
C ALA A 86 -6.09 -1.06 5.49
N LYS A 87 -6.70 -1.87 6.37
CA LYS A 87 -6.04 -2.55 7.48
C LYS A 87 -5.56 -3.93 7.04
N LEU A 88 -4.38 -4.31 7.51
CA LEU A 88 -3.77 -5.62 7.34
C LEU A 88 -3.64 -6.31 8.70
N ASP A 89 -4.15 -7.54 8.78
CA ASP A 89 -3.97 -8.40 9.95
C ASP A 89 -3.41 -9.77 9.54
N GLU A 90 -2.35 -10.22 10.19
CA GLU A 90 -1.93 -11.63 10.12
C GLU A 90 -2.95 -12.50 10.88
N VAL A 91 -3.48 -13.53 10.22
CA VAL A 91 -4.49 -14.42 10.79
C VAL A 91 -4.15 -15.89 10.48
N MET A 92 -4.48 -16.76 11.44
CA MET A 92 -4.19 -18.19 11.34
C MET A 92 -5.12 -18.94 10.38
N TRP A 93 -6.32 -18.38 10.12
CA TRP A 93 -7.37 -19.06 9.36
C TRP A 93 -7.94 -18.13 8.30
N ARG A 94 -8.27 -18.69 7.14
CA ARG A 94 -8.99 -17.95 6.09
C ARG A 94 -10.43 -17.75 6.53
N GLY A 95 -10.88 -16.50 6.56
CA GLY A 95 -12.30 -16.17 6.71
C GLY A 95 -13.04 -16.22 5.36
N VAL A 96 -14.18 -15.54 5.32
CA VAL A 96 -14.99 -15.40 4.10
C VAL A 96 -14.62 -14.09 3.40
N ASP A 97 -14.26 -14.18 2.12
CA ASP A 97 -14.05 -12.98 1.30
C ASP A 97 -15.38 -12.21 1.18
N GLY A 98 -15.31 -10.90 1.27
CA GLY A 98 -16.46 -10.01 1.23
C GLY A 98 -16.22 -8.79 0.34
N ALA A 99 -17.17 -7.87 0.32
CA ALA A 99 -17.04 -6.65 -0.46
C ALA A 99 -15.91 -5.75 0.09
N SER A 100 -15.68 -5.78 1.40
CA SER A 100 -14.67 -4.98 2.12
C SER A 100 -13.54 -5.81 2.74
N VAL A 101 -13.46 -7.12 2.43
CA VAL A 101 -12.44 -8.00 3.00
C VAL A 101 -11.93 -8.99 1.97
N ALA A 102 -10.61 -9.18 1.91
CA ALA A 102 -9.95 -10.21 1.12
C ALA A 102 -8.86 -10.92 1.92
N TYR A 103 -8.67 -12.22 1.67
CA TYR A 103 -7.64 -13.03 2.35
C TYR A 103 -6.56 -13.52 1.38
N PHE A 104 -5.30 -13.33 1.78
CA PHE A 104 -4.13 -13.72 1.01
C PHE A 104 -3.33 -14.76 1.77
N GLY A 105 -3.33 -15.99 1.27
CA GLY A 105 -2.65 -17.10 1.93
C GLY A 105 -1.24 -17.32 1.41
N ARG A 106 -0.27 -17.44 2.31
CA ARG A 106 1.12 -17.80 2.00
C ARG A 106 1.59 -18.93 2.90
N ARG A 107 2.50 -19.77 2.41
CA ARG A 107 3.30 -20.66 3.24
C ARG A 107 4.68 -20.05 3.43
N PRO A 108 5.02 -19.54 4.63
CA PRO A 108 6.37 -19.09 4.93
C PRO A 108 7.36 -20.23 4.73
N LYS A 109 8.57 -19.91 4.27
CA LYS A 109 9.62 -20.93 4.06
C LYS A 109 10.03 -21.48 5.43
N GLY A 110 9.89 -22.79 5.62
CA GLY A 110 10.22 -23.45 6.89
C GLY A 110 9.07 -23.53 7.90
N ASP A 111 7.88 -23.01 7.56
CA ASP A 111 6.66 -23.17 8.35
C ASP A 111 5.72 -24.15 7.62
N SER A 112 5.23 -25.17 8.35
CA SER A 112 4.25 -26.12 7.80
C SER A 112 2.84 -25.52 7.75
N ASN A 113 2.59 -24.50 8.58
CA ASN A 113 1.31 -23.84 8.67
C ASN A 113 1.18 -22.77 7.59
N LYS A 114 0.01 -22.75 6.95
CA LYS A 114 -0.36 -21.69 6.02
C LYS A 114 -0.81 -20.48 6.84
N ARG A 115 -0.15 -19.36 6.62
CA ARG A 115 -0.53 -18.07 7.20
C ARG A 115 -1.39 -17.29 6.21
N TYR A 116 -2.24 -16.43 6.73
CA TYR A 116 -3.07 -15.55 5.92
C TYR A 116 -2.87 -14.11 6.33
N VAL A 117 -2.86 -13.21 5.37
CA VAL A 117 -3.02 -11.78 5.61
C VAL A 117 -4.44 -11.42 5.22
N ARG A 118 -5.19 -10.86 6.17
CA ARG A 118 -6.51 -10.27 5.94
C ARG A 118 -6.31 -8.82 5.54
N LEU A 119 -6.75 -8.46 4.34
CA LEU A 119 -6.89 -7.09 3.87
C LEU A 119 -8.34 -6.65 4.10
N GLN A 120 -8.55 -5.60 4.89
CA GLN A 120 -9.85 -5.02 5.17
C GLN A 120 -9.87 -3.54 4.78
N TRP A 121 -10.72 -3.16 3.84
CA TRP A 121 -10.92 -1.75 3.51
C TRP A 121 -11.74 -1.06 4.61
N VAL A 122 -11.29 0.14 5.00
CA VAL A 122 -11.89 0.93 6.06
C VAL A 122 -12.35 2.25 5.45
N GLU A 123 -13.64 2.55 5.60
CA GLU A 123 -14.20 3.85 5.25
C GLU A 123 -13.76 4.87 6.30
N LEU A 124 -13.34 6.05 5.85
CA LEU A 124 -12.93 7.15 6.72
C LEU A 124 -13.95 8.28 6.57
N ASP A 125 -14.45 8.79 7.67
CA ASP A 125 -15.28 10.01 7.66
C ASP A 125 -14.48 11.25 8.10
N GLU A 126 -13.36 11.04 8.79
CA GLU A 126 -12.48 12.07 9.34
C GLU A 126 -11.05 11.52 9.49
N CYS A 127 -10.16 12.32 10.09
CA CYS A 127 -8.79 11.89 10.38
C CYS A 127 -8.80 10.61 11.25
N PRO A 128 -8.07 9.54 10.86
CA PRO A 128 -8.25 8.21 11.45
C PRO A 128 -7.57 8.03 12.82
N HIS A 129 -7.66 8.99 13.74
CA HIS A 129 -7.04 8.87 15.07
C HIS A 129 -7.51 7.63 15.82
N ASP A 130 -8.80 7.30 15.71
CA ASP A 130 -9.41 6.13 16.35
C ASP A 130 -8.90 4.80 15.81
N LEU A 131 -8.47 4.74 14.54
CA LEU A 131 -7.86 3.52 13.99
C LEU A 131 -6.48 3.25 14.56
N PHE A 132 -5.81 4.30 15.05
CA PHE A 132 -4.45 4.28 15.56
C PHE A 132 -4.36 4.57 17.07
N TRP A 133 -5.48 4.55 17.81
CA TRP A 133 -5.59 5.06 19.18
C TRP A 133 -4.48 4.58 20.14
N GLY A 134 -4.06 3.30 20.04
CA GLY A 134 -2.98 2.73 20.86
C GLY A 134 -1.56 3.07 20.41
N ASN A 135 -1.40 3.70 19.24
CA ASN A 135 -0.12 4.01 18.60
C ASN A 135 0.08 5.51 18.32
N LEU A 136 -0.91 6.37 18.62
CA LEU A 136 -0.87 7.80 18.31
C LEU A 136 0.37 8.51 18.85
N ASP A 137 0.74 8.22 20.09
CA ASP A 137 1.86 8.91 20.75
C ASP A 137 3.19 8.17 20.55
N GLN A 138 3.18 7.09 19.78
CA GLN A 138 4.39 6.34 19.45
C GLN A 138 5.20 7.04 18.34
N PRO A 139 6.53 6.96 18.41
CA PRO A 139 7.40 7.60 17.44
C PRO A 139 7.43 6.84 16.11
N ILE A 140 7.43 7.58 15.01
CA ILE A 140 7.89 7.09 13.72
C ILE A 140 9.41 7.03 13.81
N VAL A 141 9.98 5.83 13.70
CA VAL A 141 11.42 5.58 13.94
C VAL A 141 12.23 5.51 12.65
N ALA A 142 11.58 5.18 11.54
CA ALA A 142 12.22 5.12 10.23
C ALA A 142 11.19 5.20 9.11
N PHE A 143 11.71 5.44 7.91
CA PHE A 143 10.95 5.25 6.68
C PHE A 143 11.83 4.66 5.57
N THR A 144 11.17 4.07 4.59
CA THR A 144 11.77 3.55 3.37
C THR A 144 10.91 4.00 2.19
N GLU A 145 11.51 4.71 1.23
CA GLU A 145 10.89 4.96 -0.07
C GLU A 145 11.12 3.73 -0.98
N VAL A 146 10.16 3.44 -1.85
CA VAL A 146 10.29 2.39 -2.86
C VAL A 146 9.96 2.98 -4.22
N ASP A 147 10.88 2.78 -5.15
CA ASP A 147 10.74 3.21 -6.54
C ASP A 147 10.22 2.04 -7.36
N GLU A 148 9.04 2.17 -7.94
CA GLU A 148 8.44 1.20 -8.85
C GLU A 148 8.62 1.64 -10.31
N LYS A 149 9.46 0.90 -11.04
CA LYS A 149 9.72 1.12 -12.46
C LYS A 149 8.55 0.60 -13.32
N TRP A 150 8.20 1.31 -14.38
CA TRP A 150 7.19 0.86 -15.34
C TRP A 150 7.70 -0.28 -16.22
N PHE A 151 9.01 -0.28 -16.54
CA PHE A 151 9.67 -1.31 -17.35
C PHE A 151 11.11 -1.52 -16.89
N ALA A 152 11.65 -2.71 -17.13
CA ALA A 152 12.91 -3.18 -16.53
C ALA A 152 14.15 -2.32 -16.86
N TRP A 153 14.19 -1.70 -18.04
CA TRP A 153 15.33 -0.90 -18.53
C TRP A 153 15.14 0.61 -18.32
N GLN A 154 14.18 1.02 -17.48
CA GLN A 154 13.94 2.42 -17.18
C GLN A 154 15.16 3.07 -16.50
N PRO A 155 15.72 4.16 -17.06
CA PRO A 155 16.85 4.85 -16.45
C PRO A 155 16.50 5.43 -15.08
N SER A 156 17.38 5.24 -14.09
CA SER A 156 17.20 5.74 -12.73
C SER A 156 17.22 7.28 -12.62
N SER A 157 17.70 7.98 -13.65
CA SER A 157 17.77 9.44 -13.70
C SER A 157 16.47 10.12 -14.15
N LEU A 158 15.48 9.37 -14.62
CA LEU A 158 14.22 9.94 -15.08
C LEU A 158 13.21 10.01 -13.93
N ILE A 159 12.58 11.18 -13.76
CA ILE A 159 11.42 11.42 -12.87
C ILE A 159 10.17 10.75 -13.48
N THR A 160 10.24 9.45 -13.68
CA THR A 160 9.22 8.67 -14.38
C THR A 160 8.84 7.41 -13.63
N TYR A 161 9.43 7.11 -12.48
CA TYR A 161 9.02 5.96 -11.66
C TYR A 161 7.80 6.32 -10.80
N HIS A 162 7.07 5.30 -10.37
CA HIS A 162 6.04 5.44 -9.37
C HIS A 162 6.66 5.29 -7.97
N ALA A 163 6.26 6.11 -7.00
CA ALA A 163 6.90 6.14 -5.69
C ALA A 163 5.88 5.93 -4.56
N PHE A 164 6.27 5.21 -3.53
CA PHE A 164 5.53 5.10 -2.27
C PHE A 164 6.46 5.03 -1.07
N THR A 165 5.97 5.45 0.09
CA THR A 165 6.74 5.49 1.33
C THR A 165 6.17 4.51 2.34
N ILE A 166 7.02 3.70 2.94
CA ILE A 166 6.70 2.82 4.07
C ILE A 166 7.28 3.45 5.33
N LEU A 167 6.41 3.73 6.31
CA LEU A 167 6.78 4.21 7.63
C LEU A 167 6.88 3.05 8.62
N GLU A 168 7.82 3.15 9.54
CA GLU A 168 7.98 2.24 10.67
C GLU A 168 7.66 3.02 11.95
N VAL A 169 6.57 2.65 12.61
CA VAL A 169 6.17 3.20 13.91
C VAL A 169 6.55 2.19 14.98
N GLU A 170 7.29 2.65 15.98
CA GLU A 170 7.57 1.84 17.16
C GLU A 170 6.24 1.46 17.82
N ASN A 171 6.09 0.21 18.22
CA ASN A 171 4.85 -0.25 18.82
C ASN A 171 5.15 -0.80 20.21
N ALA A 172 4.66 -0.09 21.22
CA ALA A 172 4.77 -0.50 22.62
C ALA A 172 3.70 -1.53 23.05
N SER A 173 2.89 -2.06 22.12
CA SER A 173 1.89 -3.09 22.43
C SER A 173 2.53 -4.37 22.97
N TRP A 174 1.73 -5.24 23.59
CA TRP A 174 2.15 -6.43 24.35
C TRP A 174 3.04 -7.42 23.57
N PHE A 175 2.97 -7.39 22.24
CA PHE A 175 3.79 -8.23 21.35
C PHE A 175 5.01 -7.51 20.74
N GLY A 176 5.16 -6.20 20.99
CA GLY A 176 6.31 -5.40 20.56
C GLY A 176 6.49 -5.30 19.03
N GLU A 177 5.45 -5.62 18.24
CA GLU A 177 5.56 -5.71 16.80
C GLU A 177 5.43 -4.35 16.12
N THR A 178 6.45 -3.95 15.36
CA THR A 178 6.47 -2.71 14.57
C THR A 178 5.19 -2.57 13.73
N LEU A 179 4.59 -1.39 13.82
CA LEU A 179 3.48 -0.98 12.96
C LEU A 179 4.08 -0.41 11.67
N PHE A 180 3.68 -0.97 10.54
CA PHE A 180 4.07 -0.48 9.22
C PHE A 180 2.91 0.29 8.61
N ILE A 181 3.18 1.46 8.02
CA ILE A 181 2.19 2.28 7.32
C ILE A 181 2.74 2.62 5.94
N LEU A 182 2.10 2.13 4.87
CA LEU A 182 2.39 2.55 3.50
C LEU A 182 1.52 3.75 3.13
N LEU A 183 2.15 4.69 2.44
CA LEU A 183 1.55 5.89 1.88
C LEU A 183 1.90 5.96 0.40
N GLU A 184 0.88 5.99 -0.44
CA GLU A 184 1.04 5.95 -1.89
C GLU A 184 0.00 6.86 -2.54
N ARG A 185 0.45 7.94 -3.17
CA ARG A 185 -0.45 8.72 -4.02
C ARG A 185 -0.63 8.00 -5.36
N CYS A 186 -1.85 7.62 -5.69
CA CYS A 186 -2.19 7.00 -6.97
C CYS A 186 -3.22 7.88 -7.69
N CYS A 187 -2.77 8.59 -8.73
CA CYS A 187 -3.58 9.62 -9.39
C CYS A 187 -4.14 10.62 -8.37
N ASP A 188 -5.46 10.83 -8.37
CA ASP A 188 -6.15 11.75 -7.47
C ASP A 188 -6.46 11.16 -6.08
N THR A 189 -6.04 9.92 -5.81
CA THR A 189 -6.28 9.25 -4.52
C THR A 189 -5.00 9.11 -3.70
N LEU A 190 -5.13 9.11 -2.38
CA LEU A 190 -4.08 8.68 -1.45
C LEU A 190 -4.44 7.30 -0.92
N GLN A 191 -3.55 6.33 -1.11
CA GLN A 191 -3.69 4.98 -0.58
C GLN A 191 -2.89 4.82 0.71
N ILE A 192 -3.55 4.32 1.75
CA ILE A 192 -2.96 3.99 3.04
C ILE A 192 -3.18 2.49 3.31
N LEU A 193 -2.09 1.74 3.51
CA LEU A 193 -2.15 0.39 4.07
C LEU A 193 -1.41 0.37 5.38
N TYR A 194 -1.97 -0.27 6.40
CA TYR A 194 -1.30 -0.37 7.68
C TYR A 194 -1.54 -1.70 8.39
N GLY A 195 -0.60 -2.09 9.24
CA GLY A 195 -0.73 -3.22 10.14
C GLY A 195 0.60 -3.62 10.79
N CYS A 196 0.56 -4.59 11.68
CA CYS A 196 1.70 -4.98 12.50
C CYS A 196 2.36 -6.28 12.03
N GLY A 197 3.66 -6.41 12.29
CA GLY A 197 4.38 -7.67 12.12
C GLY A 197 5.01 -7.86 10.74
N SER A 198 5.81 -8.92 10.64
CA SER A 198 6.68 -9.16 9.48
C SER A 198 5.92 -9.61 8.23
N GLU A 199 4.84 -10.39 8.37
CA GLU A 199 4.01 -10.80 7.24
C GLU A 199 3.25 -9.60 6.64
N VAL A 200 2.82 -8.64 7.47
CA VAL A 200 2.23 -7.38 6.99
C VAL A 200 3.25 -6.55 6.22
N HIS A 201 4.47 -6.39 6.76
CA HIS A 201 5.53 -5.69 6.04
C HIS A 201 5.83 -6.34 4.67
N LEU A 202 5.86 -7.68 4.61
CA LEU A 202 6.01 -8.42 3.37
C LEU A 202 4.85 -8.16 2.40
N PHE A 203 3.61 -8.16 2.91
CA PHE A 203 2.41 -7.89 2.11
C PHE A 203 2.44 -6.49 1.49
N ILE A 204 2.75 -5.47 2.29
CA ILE A 204 2.83 -4.06 1.87
C ILE A 204 3.77 -3.89 0.66
N ARG A 205 4.88 -4.63 0.62
CA ARG A 205 5.85 -4.58 -0.47
C ARG A 205 5.40 -5.31 -1.74
N GLN A 206 4.43 -6.21 -1.63
CA GLN A 206 4.01 -7.11 -2.70
C GLN A 206 2.66 -6.75 -3.31
N PHE A 207 1.85 -5.92 -2.63
CA PHE A 207 0.48 -5.64 -3.05
C PHE A 207 0.16 -4.13 -2.98
N TYR A 208 -0.77 -3.70 -3.83
CA TYR A 208 -1.43 -2.40 -3.75
C TYR A 208 -2.58 -2.43 -2.71
N ALA A 209 -3.12 -1.26 -2.35
CA ALA A 209 -4.27 -1.16 -1.42
C ALA A 209 -5.50 -1.92 -1.89
N ASN A 210 -5.67 -2.05 -3.21
CA ASN A 210 -6.76 -2.80 -3.83
C ASN A 210 -6.52 -4.32 -3.89
N GLY A 211 -5.43 -4.82 -3.28
CA GLY A 211 -5.10 -6.24 -3.22
C GLY A 211 -4.51 -6.81 -4.52
N ARG A 212 -4.25 -6.00 -5.54
CA ARG A 212 -3.53 -6.45 -6.74
C ARG A 212 -2.04 -6.60 -6.43
N PRO A 213 -1.36 -7.62 -6.98
CA PRO A 213 0.07 -7.79 -6.79
C PRO A 213 0.87 -6.73 -7.57
N ARG A 214 1.98 -6.28 -6.98
CA ARG A 214 3.03 -5.48 -7.61
C ARG A 214 3.99 -6.38 -8.37
N ASN A 215 4.72 -5.81 -9.33
CA ASN A 215 5.88 -6.50 -9.87
C ASN A 215 7.09 -6.23 -8.99
N VAL A 216 7.34 -7.12 -8.03
CA VAL A 216 8.40 -6.97 -7.03
C VAL A 216 9.80 -6.79 -7.66
N LEU A 217 10.03 -7.32 -8.86
CA LEU A 217 11.30 -7.16 -9.58
C LEU A 217 11.53 -5.74 -10.10
N GLN A 218 10.47 -4.93 -10.18
CA GLN A 218 10.51 -3.53 -10.59
C GLN A 218 10.44 -2.58 -9.40
N CYS A 219 10.25 -3.09 -8.18
CA CYS A 219 10.24 -2.32 -6.96
C CYS A 219 11.64 -2.29 -6.34
N GLU A 220 12.27 -1.12 -6.38
CA GLU A 220 13.60 -0.87 -5.84
C GLU A 220 13.46 -0.12 -4.50
N PRO A 221 13.59 -0.81 -3.35
CA PRO A 221 13.56 -0.13 -2.07
C PRO A 221 14.83 0.70 -1.90
N GLN A 222 14.65 1.98 -1.59
CA GLN A 222 15.73 2.88 -1.23
C GLN A 222 16.29 2.52 0.14
N ALA A 223 17.46 3.07 0.48
CA ALA A 223 18.07 2.83 1.77
C ALA A 223 17.14 3.29 2.91
N ARG A 224 16.88 2.40 3.88
CA ARG A 224 16.09 2.70 5.08
C ARG A 224 16.70 3.88 5.83
N LYS A 225 15.94 4.96 6.02
CA LYS A 225 16.39 6.16 6.73
C LYS A 225 15.87 6.12 8.17
N LYS A 226 16.78 6.03 9.13
CA LYS A 226 16.48 6.17 10.57
C LYS A 226 16.25 7.64 10.89
N LEU A 227 15.17 7.93 11.62
CA LEU A 227 14.88 9.28 12.09
C LEU A 227 15.63 9.56 13.39
N GLN A 228 16.31 10.71 13.45
CA GLN A 228 17.04 11.14 14.67
C GLN A 228 16.16 11.95 15.62
N ARG A 229 15.12 12.60 15.09
CA ARG A 229 14.10 13.32 15.85
C ARG A 229 12.79 12.61 15.62
N TYR A 230 12.13 12.22 16.70
CA TYR A 230 10.91 11.46 16.61
C TYR A 230 9.72 12.37 16.36
N VAL A 231 8.99 12.06 15.29
CA VAL A 231 7.66 12.58 15.01
C VAL A 231 6.68 11.52 15.52
N THR A 232 5.71 11.91 16.35
CA THR A 232 4.68 10.96 16.76
C THR A 232 3.72 10.69 15.63
N LEU A 233 3.08 9.51 15.63
CA LEU A 233 2.04 9.20 14.66
C LEU A 233 0.91 10.25 14.69
N ARG A 234 0.54 10.77 15.86
CA ARG A 234 -0.41 11.87 16.03
C ARG A 234 0.03 13.13 15.29
N GLN A 235 1.29 13.55 15.45
CA GLN A 235 1.81 14.71 14.74
C GLN A 235 1.77 14.51 13.22
N PHE A 236 2.06 13.29 12.78
CA PHE A 236 2.00 12.93 11.36
C PHE A 236 0.57 12.94 10.79
N LEU A 237 -0.40 12.36 11.50
CA LEU A 237 -1.81 12.40 11.11
C LEU A 237 -2.34 13.84 11.09
N ASN A 238 -1.98 14.65 12.08
CA ASN A 238 -2.35 16.06 12.13
C ASN A 238 -1.75 16.86 10.97
N TRP A 239 -0.51 16.57 10.58
CA TRP A 239 0.11 17.19 9.39
C TRP A 239 -0.61 16.78 8.09
N MET A 240 -0.99 15.50 7.95
CA MET A 240 -1.79 15.09 6.80
C MET A 240 -3.14 15.82 6.76
N ASP A 241 -3.81 15.92 7.90
CA ASP A 241 -5.10 16.61 8.01
C ASP A 241 -4.98 18.12 7.76
N GLN A 242 -3.99 18.79 8.34
CA GLN A 242 -3.89 20.25 8.30
C GLN A 242 -3.19 20.79 7.06
N ASP A 243 -2.15 20.10 6.59
CA ASP A 243 -1.31 20.59 5.50
C ASP A 243 -1.59 19.82 4.20
N VAL A 244 -1.60 18.49 4.23
CA VAL A 244 -1.77 17.70 3.00
C VAL A 244 -3.19 17.83 2.45
N ALA A 245 -4.22 17.69 3.30
CA ALA A 245 -5.61 17.77 2.87
C ALA A 245 -5.97 19.15 2.31
N LYS A 246 -5.57 20.22 3.01
CA LYS A 246 -5.84 21.60 2.57
C LYS A 246 -5.12 21.98 1.27
N ASN A 247 -3.93 21.44 1.07
CA ASN A 247 -3.13 21.69 -0.13
C ASN A 247 -3.27 20.57 -1.17
N TRP A 248 -4.26 19.68 -1.05
CA TRP A 248 -4.48 18.64 -2.03
C TRP A 248 -4.90 19.26 -3.35
N GLN A 249 -4.24 18.83 -4.42
CA GLN A 249 -4.45 19.33 -5.78
C GLN A 249 -4.62 18.14 -6.71
N PRO A 250 -5.34 18.29 -7.84
CA PRO A 250 -5.41 17.25 -8.86
C PRO A 250 -4.03 16.76 -9.29
N TYR A 251 -3.96 15.49 -9.69
CA TYR A 251 -2.71 14.86 -10.09
C TYR A 251 -2.09 15.56 -11.30
N ASN A 252 -0.82 15.92 -11.16
CA ASN A 252 -0.05 16.52 -12.22
C ASN A 252 1.31 15.82 -12.31
N LEU A 253 1.58 15.20 -13.46
CA LEU A 253 2.81 14.43 -13.69
C LEU A 253 4.10 15.22 -13.43
N LEU A 254 4.09 16.54 -13.65
CA LEU A 254 5.28 17.39 -13.54
C LEU A 254 5.38 18.13 -12.20
N ALA A 255 4.26 18.34 -11.50
CA ALA A 255 4.23 19.24 -10.34
C ALA A 255 3.62 18.63 -9.06
N LYS A 256 2.72 17.65 -9.20
CA LYS A 256 1.91 17.08 -8.10
C LYS A 256 1.63 15.60 -8.36
N ASN A 257 2.69 14.80 -8.40
CA ASN A 257 2.64 13.36 -8.63
C ASN A 257 3.00 12.57 -7.35
N CYS A 258 3.16 11.26 -7.46
CA CYS A 258 3.53 10.38 -6.35
C CYS A 258 4.91 10.66 -5.75
N GLN A 259 5.90 11.00 -6.57
CA GLN A 259 7.26 11.33 -6.12
C GLN A 259 7.29 12.66 -5.34
N HIS A 260 6.49 13.64 -5.77
CA HIS A 260 6.33 14.90 -5.05
C HIS A 260 5.72 14.64 -3.67
N PHE A 261 4.67 13.83 -3.61
CA PHE A 261 4.04 13.46 -2.34
C PHE A 261 4.99 12.67 -1.43
N ALA A 262 5.72 11.68 -1.96
CA ALA A 262 6.73 10.94 -1.21
C ALA A 262 7.83 11.87 -0.68
N THR A 263 8.25 12.86 -1.47
CA THR A 263 9.21 13.89 -1.06
C THR A 263 8.67 14.75 0.09
N ASP A 264 7.40 15.17 0.02
CA ASP A 264 6.78 15.99 1.07
C ASP A 264 6.65 15.22 2.40
N VAL A 265 6.31 13.92 2.34
CA VAL A 265 6.35 13.03 3.51
C VAL A 265 7.76 12.99 4.12
N GLN A 266 8.80 12.80 3.30
CA GLN A 266 10.18 12.75 3.79
C GLN A 266 10.62 14.07 4.43
N ARG A 267 10.28 15.21 3.81
CA ARG A 267 10.59 16.55 4.33
C ARG A 267 9.97 16.75 5.70
N PHE A 268 8.70 16.40 5.86
CA PHE A 268 8.01 16.49 7.14
C PHE A 268 8.67 15.61 8.22
N LEU A 269 8.97 14.35 7.90
CA LEU A 269 9.58 13.42 8.85
C LEU A 269 10.98 13.84 9.29
N ILE A 270 11.78 14.42 8.38
CA ILE A 270 13.13 14.90 8.69
C ILE A 270 13.09 16.24 9.43
N ASN A 271 12.19 17.14 9.04
CA ASN A 271 12.06 18.46 9.64
C ASN A 271 10.58 18.89 9.79
N PRO A 272 9.94 18.53 10.92
CA PRO A 272 8.52 18.81 11.15
C PRO A 272 8.20 20.31 11.17
N LYS A 273 9.19 21.16 11.47
CA LYS A 273 9.02 22.63 11.51
C LYS A 273 8.93 23.27 10.13
N LEU A 274 9.31 22.56 9.06
CA LEU A 274 9.16 23.03 7.69
C LEU A 274 7.79 22.65 7.09
N GLY A 275 7.10 21.66 7.66
CA GLY A 275 5.82 21.18 7.14
C GLY A 275 4.68 22.18 7.22
N SER A 276 4.78 23.17 8.10
CA SER A 276 3.78 24.24 8.30
C SER A 276 4.05 25.52 7.50
N LYS A 277 5.16 25.59 6.75
CA LYS A 277 5.46 26.72 5.86
C LYS A 277 5.07 26.33 4.45
N SER A 278 4.20 27.15 3.84
CA SER A 278 3.82 26.95 2.46
C SER A 278 5.08 27.04 1.57
N ARG A 279 5.08 26.35 0.43
CA ARG A 279 6.18 26.44 -0.55
C ARG A 279 6.41 27.88 -1.04
N ALA A 280 5.44 28.78 -0.86
CA ALA A 280 5.56 30.20 -1.15
C ALA A 280 6.43 30.98 -0.14
N ASP A 281 6.74 30.42 1.04
CA ASP A 281 7.57 31.06 2.07
C ASP A 281 9.07 30.69 1.95
N LEU A 282 9.43 29.90 0.92
CA LEU A 282 10.78 29.38 0.69
C LEU A 282 11.39 29.82 -0.66
N GLU A 283 10.68 30.67 -1.41
CA GLU A 283 11.15 31.40 -2.61
C GLU A 283 11.23 32.90 -2.29
#